data_AF-A0A357N4W2-F1
#
_entry.id   AF-A0A357N4W2-F1
#
_cell.length_a   1.000
_cell.length_b   1.000
_cell.length_c   1.000
_cell.angle_alpha   90.00
_cell.angle_beta   90.00
_cell.angle_gamma   90.00
#
_symmetry.space_group_name_H-M   'P 1'
#
loop_
_entity.id
_entity.type
_entity.pdbx_description
1 polymer ?
#
loop_
_entity_poly.entity_id
_entity_poly.type
_entity_poly.pdbx_seq_one_letter_code
_entity_poly.pdbx_strand_id
1 'polypeptide(L)'
;MRSTPLARTSRAAAVMLMATLVPLLACAAEPLEGDYRRASVQPVEVSPLGANQIRIRYSTPGETLFHSPGVDYRSADGTLQVAIRRCGIKDSGCTVTAKATSPKDDPWRPVVVLPYRGEKIMMMYSDGQQQVVPAPPATGSR
;
A
#
# COMPACT_ATOMS: atom_id res chain seq x y z
N MET A 1 -67.81 -59.95 8.27
CA MET A 1 -68.49 -58.65 8.02
C MET A 1 -67.62 -57.52 8.58
N ARG A 2 -67.61 -56.38 7.88
CA ARG A 2 -66.87 -55.11 8.14
C ARG A 2 -65.45 -55.09 7.58
N SER A 3 -65.23 -54.56 6.37
CA SER A 3 -65.12 -53.14 5.97
C SER A 3 -63.68 -52.62 6.10
N THR A 4 -63.03 -52.45 4.95
CA THR A 4 -61.83 -51.60 4.77
C THR A 4 -62.14 -50.13 5.09
N PRO A 5 -61.12 -49.35 5.49
CA PRO A 5 -60.87 -48.14 4.70
C PRO A 5 -59.40 -47.83 4.43
N LEU A 6 -59.24 -46.98 3.42
CA LEU A 6 -58.05 -46.50 2.73
C LEU A 6 -57.11 -45.58 3.55
N ALA A 7 -55.84 -45.63 3.14
CA ALA A 7 -54.89 -44.54 2.88
C ALA A 7 -54.60 -43.47 3.94
N ARG A 8 -53.31 -43.25 4.23
CA ARG A 8 -52.73 -41.90 4.34
C ARG A 8 -51.21 -41.87 4.19
N THR A 9 -50.79 -41.43 3.00
CA THR A 9 -49.74 -40.44 2.68
C THR A 9 -48.46 -40.36 3.52
N SER A 10 -47.34 -40.64 2.82
CA SER A 10 -46.10 -39.85 2.70
C SER A 10 -45.70 -38.87 3.80
N ARG A 11 -44.44 -39.00 4.23
CA ARG A 11 -43.46 -37.91 4.23
C ARG A 11 -42.05 -38.49 4.06
N ALA A 12 -41.56 -38.45 2.83
CA ALA A 12 -40.13 -38.60 2.55
C ALA A 12 -39.42 -37.38 3.13
N ALA A 13 -38.53 -37.60 4.09
CA ALA A 13 -37.67 -36.55 4.62
C ALA A 13 -36.55 -36.28 3.59
N ALA A 14 -36.69 -35.20 2.83
CA ALA A 14 -35.62 -34.69 1.99
C ALA A 14 -34.56 -34.04 2.88
N VAL A 15 -33.38 -34.66 2.95
CA VAL A 15 -32.18 -34.08 3.57
C VAL A 15 -31.65 -33.02 2.61
N MET A 16 -31.90 -31.74 2.90
CA MET A 16 -31.23 -30.62 2.22
C MET A 16 -29.79 -30.53 2.74
N LEU A 17 -28.81 -30.96 1.95
CA LEU A 17 -27.43 -30.53 2.10
C LEU A 17 -27.34 -29.03 1.78
N MET A 18 -27.29 -28.18 2.80
CA MET A 18 -26.82 -26.81 2.63
C MET A 18 -25.32 -26.85 2.35
N ALA A 19 -24.93 -26.67 1.09
CA ALA A 19 -23.56 -26.30 0.73
C ALA A 19 -23.30 -24.88 1.26
N THR A 20 -22.66 -24.77 2.41
CA THR A 20 -22.14 -23.50 2.92
C THR A 20 -21.03 -23.02 1.99
N LEU A 21 -21.35 -22.09 1.07
CA LEU A 21 -20.33 -21.27 0.42
C LEU A 21 -19.63 -20.48 1.52
N VAL A 22 -18.40 -20.89 1.86
CA VAL A 22 -17.48 -20.07 2.66
C VAL A 22 -16.91 -19.03 1.69
N PRO A 23 -17.28 -17.74 1.78
CA PRO A 23 -16.52 -16.72 1.07
C PRO A 23 -15.11 -16.73 1.69
N LEU A 24 -14.12 -17.10 0.90
CA LEU A 24 -12.72 -16.81 1.22
C LEU A 24 -12.63 -15.28 1.29
N LEU A 25 -12.73 -14.74 2.50
CA LEU A 25 -12.28 -13.39 2.82
C LEU A 25 -10.77 -13.39 2.58
N ALA A 26 -10.38 -13.20 1.33
CA ALA A 26 -9.03 -12.77 1.03
C ALA A 26 -8.86 -11.43 1.76
N CYS A 27 -8.12 -11.44 2.85
CA CYS A 27 -7.64 -10.21 3.49
C CYS A 27 -6.77 -9.48 2.46
N ALA A 28 -7.39 -8.66 1.61
CA ALA A 28 -6.64 -7.67 0.85
C ALA A 28 -6.13 -6.66 1.88
N ALA A 29 -4.82 -6.62 2.09
CA ALA A 29 -4.22 -5.64 2.96
C ALA A 29 -4.47 -4.23 2.38
N GLU A 30 -5.21 -3.40 3.12
CA GLU A 30 -5.53 -2.00 2.78
C GLU A 30 -4.30 -1.28 2.22
N PRO A 31 -4.35 -0.59 1.06
CA PRO A 31 -3.24 0.18 0.49
C PRO A 31 -2.51 1.04 1.53
N LEU A 32 -1.18 1.15 1.43
CA LEU A 32 -0.43 2.05 2.30
C LEU A 32 -0.86 3.50 1.99
N GLU A 33 -1.39 4.22 2.97
CA GLU A 33 -1.79 5.61 2.77
C GLU A 33 -0.57 6.55 2.77
N GLY A 34 -0.62 7.57 1.91
CA GLY A 34 0.39 8.63 1.86
C GLY A 34 -0.11 9.91 2.53
N ASP A 35 0.77 10.60 3.27
CA ASP A 35 0.37 11.83 3.97
C ASP A 35 0.55 13.08 3.10
N TYR A 36 1.57 13.10 2.24
CA TYR A 36 1.85 14.23 1.35
C TYR A 36 1.08 14.10 0.04
N ARG A 37 0.67 15.24 -0.53
CA ARG A 37 0.27 15.31 -1.94
C ARG A 37 1.50 15.13 -2.81
N ARG A 38 1.33 14.52 -3.98
CA ARG A 38 2.43 14.28 -4.92
C ARG A 38 3.22 15.55 -5.18
N ALA A 39 2.54 16.64 -5.55
CA ALA A 39 3.20 17.89 -5.93
C ALA A 39 4.06 18.52 -4.81
N SER A 40 3.78 18.23 -3.54
CA SER A 40 4.48 18.81 -2.39
C SER A 40 5.87 18.23 -2.15
N VAL A 41 6.16 17.06 -2.70
CA VAL A 41 7.40 16.29 -2.41
C VAL A 41 8.23 15.97 -3.65
N GLN A 42 7.88 16.58 -4.80
CA GLN A 42 8.62 16.40 -6.05
C GLN A 42 9.88 17.30 -6.12
N PRO A 43 10.90 16.89 -6.89
CA PRO A 43 10.98 15.62 -7.61
C PRO A 43 11.28 14.43 -6.68
N VAL A 44 10.64 13.29 -6.95
CA VAL A 44 10.99 11.99 -6.34
C VAL A 44 11.84 11.20 -7.33
N GLU A 45 13.08 10.92 -6.91
CA GLU A 45 14.06 10.16 -7.67
C GLU A 45 14.28 8.81 -7.00
N VAL A 46 14.27 7.74 -7.80
CA VAL A 46 14.60 6.39 -7.35
C VAL A 46 15.80 5.91 -8.15
N SER A 47 16.85 5.49 -7.45
CA SER A 47 18.06 4.94 -8.07
C SER A 47 18.49 3.64 -7.36
N PRO A 48 19.08 2.69 -8.10
CA PRO A 48 19.62 1.48 -7.48
C PRO A 48 20.81 1.82 -6.59
N LEU A 49 20.94 1.12 -5.47
CA LEU A 49 22.07 1.20 -4.56
C LEU A 49 22.61 -0.23 -4.35
N GLY A 50 23.52 -0.65 -5.24
CA GLY A 50 23.97 -2.04 -5.28
C GLY A 50 22.88 -2.99 -5.80
N ALA A 51 22.98 -4.27 -5.44
CA ALA A 51 22.15 -5.33 -6.03
C ALA A 51 20.77 -5.49 -5.38
N ASN A 52 20.61 -5.07 -4.12
CA ASN A 52 19.45 -5.39 -3.29
C ASN A 52 18.89 -4.21 -2.51
N GLN A 53 19.26 -2.99 -2.89
CA GLN A 53 18.74 -1.77 -2.28
C GLN A 53 18.45 -0.72 -3.34
N ILE A 54 17.57 0.19 -2.97
CA ILE A 54 17.30 1.42 -3.71
C ILE A 54 17.52 2.61 -2.80
N ARG A 55 17.88 3.72 -3.43
CA ARG A 55 17.89 5.04 -2.85
C ARG A 55 16.70 5.82 -3.38
N ILE A 56 15.91 6.38 -2.48
CA ILE A 56 14.83 7.31 -2.79
C ILE A 56 15.25 8.69 -2.30
N ARG A 57 15.25 9.68 -3.19
CA ARG A 57 15.52 11.09 -2.87
C ARG A 57 14.31 11.92 -3.25
N TYR A 58 13.80 12.74 -2.34
CA TYR A 58 12.59 13.53 -2.54
C TYR A 58 12.77 14.95 -1.99
N SER A 59 11.85 15.87 -2.27
CA SER A 59 11.87 17.22 -1.70
C SER A 59 11.02 17.29 -0.44
N THR A 60 11.49 18.02 0.57
CA THR A 60 10.66 18.37 1.72
C THR A 60 10.12 19.79 1.59
N PRO A 61 8.80 20.00 1.72
CA PRO A 61 8.25 21.34 1.77
C PRO A 61 8.73 22.08 3.03
N GLY A 62 8.87 23.41 2.92
CA GLY A 62 9.18 24.26 4.05
C GLY A 62 7.97 24.41 4.97
N GLU A 63 7.83 23.49 5.93
CA GLU A 63 6.72 23.46 6.89
C GLU A 63 7.20 23.86 8.29
N THR A 64 6.36 24.56 9.06
CA THR A 64 6.69 25.02 10.42
C THR A 64 6.18 24.09 11.52
N LEU A 65 5.05 23.43 11.29
CA LEU A 65 4.40 22.54 12.26
C LEU A 65 4.60 21.06 11.95
N PHE A 66 5.22 20.75 10.81
CA PHE A 66 5.38 19.40 10.30
C PHE A 66 6.78 19.18 9.76
N HIS A 67 7.20 17.93 9.68
CA HIS A 67 8.43 17.50 9.05
C HIS A 67 8.26 16.10 8.46
N SER A 68 9.16 15.71 7.55
CA SER A 68 9.22 14.35 7.00
C SER A 68 10.36 13.56 7.65
N PRO A 69 10.09 12.65 8.61
CA PRO A 69 11.14 11.85 9.23
C PRO A 69 11.59 10.66 8.39
N GLY A 70 10.90 10.36 7.28
CA GLY A 70 11.20 9.19 6.45
C GLY A 70 9.98 8.68 5.69
N VAL A 71 9.99 7.38 5.43
CA VAL A 71 8.92 6.71 4.70
C VAL A 71 8.45 5.47 5.45
N ASP A 72 7.19 5.13 5.24
CA ASP A 72 6.76 3.76 5.39
C ASP A 72 6.85 3.03 4.07
N TYR A 73 7.13 1.74 4.15
CA TYR A 73 7.16 0.89 2.99
C TYR A 73 6.69 -0.52 3.33
N ARG A 74 6.14 -1.19 2.32
CA ARG A 74 5.77 -2.59 2.39
C ARG A 74 5.84 -3.23 1.02
N SER A 75 6.23 -4.49 0.99
CA SER A 75 6.15 -5.30 -0.23
C SER A 75 4.90 -6.17 -0.19
N ALA A 76 4.05 -6.05 -1.21
CA ALA A 76 2.87 -6.89 -1.41
C ALA A 76 2.67 -7.13 -2.91
N ASP A 77 2.37 -8.37 -3.30
CA ASP A 77 2.01 -8.75 -4.67
C ASP A 77 3.01 -8.26 -5.74
N GLY A 78 4.32 -8.39 -5.47
CA GLY A 78 5.38 -7.94 -6.38
C GLY A 78 5.50 -6.41 -6.52
N THR A 79 4.86 -5.66 -5.62
CA THR A 79 4.91 -4.20 -5.56
C THR A 79 5.47 -3.73 -4.22
N LEU A 80 6.50 -2.89 -4.27
CA LEU A 80 7.00 -2.11 -3.15
C LEU A 80 6.19 -0.80 -3.08
N GLN A 81 5.27 -0.71 -2.13
CA GLN A 81 4.53 0.51 -1.83
C GLN A 81 5.35 1.38 -0.88
N VAL A 82 5.49 2.67 -1.18
CA VAL A 82 6.28 3.62 -0.38
C VAL A 82 5.47 4.89 -0.14
N ALA A 83 5.30 5.28 1.12
CA ALA A 83 4.60 6.49 1.53
C ALA A 83 5.55 7.42 2.29
N ILE A 84 5.71 8.66 1.81
CA ILE A 84 6.45 9.69 2.54
C ILE A 84 5.58 10.18 3.69
N ARG A 85 6.09 10.08 4.91
CA ARG A 85 5.31 10.38 6.12
C ARG A 85 5.45 11.84 6.51
N ARG A 86 4.38 12.43 7.00
CA ARG A 86 4.30 13.82 7.47
C ARG A 86 3.96 13.84 8.94
N CYS A 87 4.92 14.19 9.78
CA CYS A 87 4.78 14.14 11.23
C CYS A 87 4.70 15.54 11.82
N GLY A 88 3.78 15.74 12.76
CA GLY A 88 3.75 16.97 13.56
C GLY A 88 5.00 17.09 14.42
N ILE A 89 5.54 18.29 14.59
CA ILE A 89 6.76 18.50 15.41
C ILE A 89 6.59 18.14 16.90
N LYS A 90 5.35 18.05 17.38
CA LYS A 90 4.99 17.64 18.75
C LYS A 90 4.49 16.19 18.83
N ASP A 91 4.41 15.49 17.71
CA ASP A 91 3.90 14.13 17.66
C ASP A 91 5.02 13.12 17.92
N SER A 92 5.19 12.74 19.18
CA SER A 92 6.15 11.70 19.60
C SER A 92 5.77 10.30 19.14
N GLY A 93 4.53 10.08 18.70
CA GLY A 93 4.04 8.79 18.22
C GLY A 93 4.32 8.55 16.74
N CYS A 94 4.79 9.57 16.02
CA CYS A 94 5.02 9.46 14.58
C CYS A 94 6.31 8.69 14.29
N THR A 95 6.17 7.40 13.98
CA THR A 95 7.27 6.51 13.62
C THR A 95 7.23 6.18 12.13
N VAL A 96 8.40 5.90 11.55
CA VAL A 96 8.57 5.47 10.16
C VAL A 96 9.31 4.15 10.10
N THR A 97 8.99 3.36 9.08
CA THR A 97 9.65 2.09 8.79
C THR A 97 11.10 2.30 8.35
N ALA A 98 11.37 3.36 7.57
CA ALA A 98 12.72 3.75 7.17
C ALA A 98 12.94 5.27 7.35
N LYS A 99 13.99 5.62 8.10
CA LYS A 99 14.34 7.01 8.40
C LYS A 99 14.99 7.71 7.21
N ALA A 100 14.63 8.97 7.02
CA ALA A 100 15.33 9.88 6.12
C ALA A 100 16.65 10.36 6.73
N THR A 101 17.66 10.50 5.87
CA THR A 101 18.89 11.23 6.17
C THR A 101 18.94 12.47 5.29
N SER A 102 19.09 13.64 5.91
CA SER A 102 19.31 14.90 5.17
C SER A 102 20.80 15.10 4.93
N PRO A 103 21.26 15.12 3.67
CA PRO A 103 22.64 15.49 3.34
C PRO A 103 22.96 16.91 3.82
N LYS A 104 24.23 17.17 4.19
CA LYS A 104 24.65 18.49 4.69
C LYS A 104 24.61 19.57 3.60
N ASP A 105 24.89 19.17 2.37
CA ASP A 105 24.95 19.99 1.17
C ASP A 105 23.56 20.28 0.58
N ASP A 106 22.58 19.41 0.84
CA ASP A 106 21.20 19.56 0.34
C ASP A 106 20.17 19.07 1.37
N PRO A 107 19.96 19.82 2.47
CA PRO A 107 19.12 19.38 3.58
C PRO A 107 17.63 19.25 3.22
N TRP A 108 17.21 19.91 2.15
CA TRP A 108 15.84 19.90 1.63
C TRP A 108 15.56 18.73 0.67
N ARG A 109 16.59 17.93 0.36
CA ARG A 109 16.48 16.71 -0.46
C ARG A 109 16.91 15.48 0.33
N PRO A 110 16.12 15.06 1.34
CA PRO A 110 16.44 13.88 2.12
C PRO A 110 16.50 12.62 1.27
N VAL A 111 17.27 11.66 1.80
CA VAL A 111 17.50 10.36 1.21
C VAL A 111 17.00 9.27 2.14
N VAL A 112 16.33 8.27 1.57
CA VAL A 112 15.97 7.02 2.25
C VAL A 112 16.55 5.85 1.46
N VAL A 113 17.07 4.86 2.17
CA VAL A 113 17.55 3.60 1.60
C VAL A 113 16.61 2.48 1.99
N LEU A 114 16.09 1.76 1.00
CA LEU A 114 15.17 0.65 1.21
C LEU A 114 15.74 -0.65 0.64
N PRO A 115 15.44 -1.81 1.24
CA PRO A 115 15.68 -3.10 0.59
C PRO A 115 14.84 -3.20 -0.70
N TYR A 116 15.38 -3.86 -1.71
CA TYR A 116 14.76 -3.99 -3.02
C TYR A 116 15.07 -5.36 -3.65
N ARG A 117 14.05 -6.02 -4.19
CA ARG A 117 14.11 -7.37 -4.76
C ARG A 117 13.66 -7.40 -6.22
N GLY A 118 13.57 -6.23 -6.87
CA GLY A 118 13.09 -6.11 -8.24
C GLY A 118 11.58 -5.87 -8.36
N GLU A 119 10.90 -5.52 -7.28
CA GLU A 119 9.47 -5.20 -7.29
C GLU A 119 9.15 -3.98 -8.15
N LYS A 120 7.91 -3.88 -8.64
CA LYS A 120 7.37 -2.61 -9.10
C LYS A 120 7.36 -1.63 -7.92
N ILE A 121 7.77 -0.37 -8.13
CA ILE A 121 7.71 0.64 -7.07
C ILE A 121 6.52 1.56 -7.29
N MET A 122 5.65 1.61 -6.29
CA MET A 122 4.49 2.48 -6.24
C MET A 122 4.66 3.50 -5.12
N MET A 123 4.78 4.77 -5.47
CA MET A 123 4.70 5.87 -4.51
C MET A 123 3.24 6.11 -4.16
N MET A 124 2.96 6.20 -2.87
CA MET A 124 1.64 6.46 -2.30
C MET A 124 1.59 7.91 -1.80
N TYR A 125 0.59 8.64 -2.25
CA TYR A 125 0.34 10.04 -1.89
C TYR A 125 -1.09 10.20 -1.39
N SER A 126 -1.35 11.27 -0.65
CA SER A 126 -2.69 11.61 -0.18
C SER A 126 -3.69 11.90 -1.31
N ASP A 127 -3.18 12.26 -2.50
CA ASP A 127 -3.95 12.58 -3.70
C ASP A 127 -3.87 11.49 -4.79
N GLY A 128 -3.29 10.33 -4.50
CA GLY A 128 -3.26 9.19 -5.41
C GLY A 128 -1.97 8.38 -5.34
N GLN A 129 -1.75 7.56 -6.38
CA GLN A 129 -0.59 6.66 -6.45
C GLN A 129 0.19 6.92 -7.74
N GLN A 130 1.51 6.70 -7.72
CA GLN A 130 2.36 6.81 -8.89
C GLN A 130 3.33 5.64 -8.98
N GLN A 131 3.29 4.91 -10.08
CA GLN A 131 4.35 3.96 -10.41
C GLN A 131 5.60 4.75 -10.83
N VAL A 132 6.72 4.49 -10.18
CA VAL A 132 8.01 5.13 -10.49
C VAL A 132 9.02 4.15 -11.06
N VAL A 133 8.88 2.86 -10.76
CA VAL A 133 9.69 1.79 -11.36
C VAL A 133 8.79 0.61 -11.76
N PRO A 134 8.89 0.11 -13.01
CA PRO A 134 9.53 0.80 -14.14
C PRO A 134 8.84 2.14 -14.40
N ALA A 135 9.58 3.11 -14.95
CA ALA A 135 9.00 4.41 -15.26
C ALA A 135 7.76 4.24 -16.17
N PRO A 136 6.67 4.99 -15.94
CA PRO A 136 5.54 4.98 -16.86
C PRO A 136 6.02 5.34 -18.27
N PRO A 137 5.42 4.76 -19.33
CA PRO A 137 5.77 5.14 -20.69
C PRO A 137 5.60 6.66 -20.83
N ALA A 138 6.63 7.34 -21.32
CA ALA A 138 6.56 8.77 -21.60
C ALA A 138 5.38 8.99 -22.55
N THR A 139 4.38 9.73 -22.09
CA THR A 139 3.21 10.04 -22.92
C THR A 139 3.72 10.92 -24.05
N GLY A 140 3.91 10.33 -25.23
CA GLY A 140 4.44 11.01 -26.40
C GLY A 140 3.57 12.21 -26.72
N SER A 141 4.19 13.39 -26.74
CA SER A 141 3.65 14.59 -27.36
C SER A 141 3.30 14.26 -28.81
N ARG A 142 2.00 14.29 -29.12
CA ARG A 142 1.51 14.47 -30.49
C ARG A 142 1.21 15.95 -30.71
#